data_AF-A0A8T5Q0I1-F1
#
_entry.id   AF-A0A8T5Q0I1-F1
#
_cell.length_a   1.000
_cell.length_b   1.000
_cell.length_c   1.000
_cell.angle_alpha   90.00
_cell.angle_beta   90.00
_cell.angle_gamma   90.00
#
_symmetry.space_group_name_H-M   'P 1'
#
loop_
_entity.id
_entity.type
_entity.pdbx_description
1 polymer ?
#
loop_
_entity_poly.entity_id
_entity_poly.type
_entity_poly.pdbx_seq_one_letter_code
_entity_poly.pdbx_strand_id
1 'polypeptide(L)'
;MIGLVFLVIRPFIGSLLASIFLCYLFYPLYIWVKKKVKNRNIASLLVSFFIIIILLVPLFFVLNTLTREAYVSYLTSKQKLLTAGKFFKECPENNPLCGLISYIGNFLDEPKVKYHMENTIEKVTSYVADSASNLIFSIPKFILNFFVMVFTLFYLFKDGPEMISNIKSILPL
;
A
#
# COMPACT_ATOMS: atom_id res chain seq x y z
N MET A 1 -0.48 -32.65 -15.78
CA MET A 1 -0.08 -31.33 -16.32
C MET A 1 -1.08 -30.22 -15.98
N ILE A 2 -2.40 -30.44 -16.16
CA ILE A 2 -3.46 -29.45 -15.86
C ILE A 2 -3.42 -28.87 -14.42
N GLY A 3 -3.16 -29.69 -13.40
CA GLY A 3 -3.18 -29.23 -12.00
C GLY A 3 -2.07 -28.23 -11.63
N LEU A 4 -0.89 -28.37 -12.24
CA LEU A 4 0.23 -27.44 -12.01
C LEU A 4 -0.04 -26.06 -12.62
N VAL A 5 -0.65 -26.04 -13.81
CA VAL A 5 -1.04 -24.80 -14.49
C VAL A 5 -2.06 -24.01 -13.64
N PHE A 6 -3.04 -24.71 -13.06
CA PHE A 6 -4.03 -24.07 -12.19
C PHE A 6 -3.41 -23.43 -10.95
N LEU A 7 -2.43 -24.10 -10.32
CA LEU A 7 -1.74 -23.58 -9.13
C LEU A 7 -0.99 -22.27 -9.41
N VAL A 8 -0.37 -22.18 -10.60
CA VAL A 8 0.39 -20.99 -11.03
C VAL A 8 -0.53 -19.85 -11.43
N ILE A 9 -1.67 -20.13 -12.08
CA ILE A 9 -2.62 -19.10 -12.52
C ILE A 9 -3.46 -18.54 -11.36
N ARG A 10 -3.76 -19.37 -10.34
CA ARG A 10 -4.59 -19.00 -9.17
C ARG A 10 -4.32 -17.60 -8.61
N PRO A 11 -3.07 -17.17 -8.31
CA PRO A 11 -2.82 -15.82 -7.77
C PRO A 11 -3.16 -14.68 -8.74
N PHE A 12 -3.18 -14.92 -10.05
CA PHE A 12 -3.35 -13.90 -11.08
C PHE A 12 -4.80 -13.75 -11.56
N ILE A 13 -5.71 -14.65 -11.17
CA ILE A 13 -7.12 -14.57 -11.59
C ILE A 13 -7.73 -13.21 -11.24
N GLY A 14 -7.41 -12.67 -10.06
CA GLY A 14 -7.85 -11.34 -9.64
C GLY A 14 -7.34 -10.24 -10.59
N SER A 15 -6.06 -10.28 -10.96
CA SER A 15 -5.47 -9.34 -11.92
C SER A 15 -6.12 -9.45 -13.29
N LEU A 16 -6.34 -10.67 -13.80
CA LEU A 16 -6.98 -10.89 -15.11
C LEU A 16 -8.41 -10.32 -15.15
N LEU A 17 -9.21 -10.57 -14.11
CA LEU A 17 -10.55 -10.02 -13.99
C LEU A 17 -10.52 -8.49 -13.93
N ALA A 18 -9.63 -7.93 -13.10
CA ALA A 18 -9.45 -6.47 -13.01
C ALA A 18 -9.10 -5.86 -14.38
N SER A 19 -8.22 -6.50 -15.16
CA SER A 19 -7.91 -6.09 -16.53
C SER A 19 -9.13 -6.07 -17.44
N ILE A 20 -10.00 -7.09 -17.36
CA ILE A 20 -11.21 -7.17 -18.18
C ILE A 20 -12.18 -6.03 -17.81
N PHE A 21 -12.39 -5.80 -16.51
CA PHE A 21 -13.22 -4.68 -16.04
C PHE A 21 -12.67 -3.33 -16.47
N LEU A 22 -11.37 -3.09 -16.29
CA LEU A 22 -10.72 -1.86 -16.75
C LEU A 22 -10.78 -1.71 -18.26
N CYS A 23 -10.58 -2.81 -19.00
CA CYS A 23 -10.66 -2.81 -20.45
C CYS A 23 -12.06 -2.35 -20.88
N TYR A 24 -13.11 -2.92 -20.30
CA TYR A 24 -14.48 -2.55 -20.61
C TYR A 24 -14.77 -1.07 -20.27
N LEU A 25 -14.33 -0.62 -19.10
CA LEU A 25 -14.52 0.76 -18.64
C LEU A 25 -13.81 1.79 -19.53
N PHE A 26 -12.57 1.50 -19.93
CA PHE A 26 -11.73 2.42 -20.72
C PHE A 26 -11.73 2.12 -22.22
N TYR A 27 -12.54 1.17 -22.70
CA TYR A 27 -12.71 0.89 -24.12
C TYR A 27 -13.13 2.10 -24.97
N PRO A 28 -14.06 2.99 -24.54
CA PRO A 28 -14.38 4.18 -25.33
C PRO A 28 -13.16 5.10 -25.52
N LEU A 29 -12.31 5.19 -24.50
CA LEU A 29 -11.06 5.96 -24.56
C LEU A 29 -10.08 5.32 -25.57
N TYR A 30 -9.99 3.99 -25.59
CA TYR A 30 -9.21 3.27 -26.60
C TYR A 30 -9.69 3.54 -28.04
N ILE A 31 -11.00 3.50 -28.29
CA ILE A 31 -11.56 3.83 -29.62
C ILE A 31 -11.21 5.26 -30.01
N TRP A 32 -11.31 6.21 -29.08
CA TRP A 32 -11.01 7.63 -29.35
C TRP A 32 -9.55 7.85 -29.74
N VAL A 33 -8.62 7.19 -29.04
CA VAL A 33 -7.18 7.22 -29.36
C VAL A 33 -6.89 6.52 -30.68
N LYS A 34 -7.51 5.36 -30.93
CA LYS A 34 -7.36 4.60 -32.18
C LYS A 34 -7.83 5.40 -33.41
N LYS A 35 -8.83 6.28 -33.27
CA LYS A 35 -9.23 7.20 -34.35
C LYS A 35 -8.13 8.20 -34.74
N LYS A 36 -7.26 8.57 -33.80
CA LYS A 36 -6.14 9.50 -34.03
C LYS A 36 -4.84 8.78 -34.44
N VAL A 37 -4.63 7.55 -33.94
CA VAL A 37 -3.40 6.78 -34.16
C VAL A 37 -3.68 5.57 -35.05
N LYS A 38 -3.12 5.58 -36.26
CA LYS A 38 -3.32 4.51 -37.27
C LYS A 38 -2.80 3.14 -36.82
N ASN A 39 -1.77 3.10 -35.97
CA ASN A 39 -1.18 1.85 -35.49
C ASN A 39 -1.86 1.35 -34.20
N ARG A 40 -2.51 0.17 -34.28
CA ARG A 40 -3.17 -0.50 -33.14
C ARG A 40 -2.26 -0.73 -31.95
N ASN A 41 -0.97 -0.99 -32.18
CA ASN A 41 -0.02 -1.26 -31.09
C ASN A 41 0.24 0.02 -30.28
N ILE A 42 0.46 1.15 -30.97
CA ILE A 42 0.74 2.44 -30.34
C ILE A 42 -0.49 2.94 -29.58
N ALA A 43 -1.69 2.81 -30.17
CA ALA A 43 -2.93 3.19 -29.50
C ALA A 43 -3.14 2.39 -28.20
N SER A 44 -2.94 1.07 -28.24
CA SER A 44 -3.10 0.21 -27.05
C SER A 44 -2.07 0.53 -25.97
N LEU A 45 -0.83 0.82 -26.37
CA LEU A 45 0.26 1.18 -25.45
C LEU A 45 -0.02 2.52 -24.77
N LEU A 46 -0.43 3.54 -25.53
CA LEU A 46 -0.77 4.86 -24.99
C LEU A 46 -1.89 4.79 -23.95
N VAL A 47 -2.95 4.05 -24.26
CA VAL A 47 -4.11 3.92 -23.36
C VAL A 47 -3.73 3.15 -22.10
N SER A 48 -2.98 2.05 -22.26
CA SER A 48 -2.49 1.27 -21.12
C SER A 48 -1.58 2.11 -20.23
N PHE A 49 -0.67 2.88 -20.83
CA PHE A 49 0.24 3.78 -20.11
C PHE A 49 -0.52 4.90 -19.37
N PHE A 50 -1.53 5.47 -20.00
CA PHE A 50 -2.40 6.46 -19.37
C PHE A 50 -3.12 5.89 -18.14
N ILE A 51 -3.64 4.67 -18.25
CA ILE A 51 -4.29 3.98 -17.11
C ILE A 51 -3.28 3.68 -16.00
N ILE A 52 -2.04 3.27 -16.34
CA ILE A 52 -0.95 3.08 -15.37
C ILE A 52 -0.72 4.36 -14.55
N ILE A 53 -0.62 5.51 -15.22
CA ILE A 53 -0.42 6.80 -14.55
C ILE A 53 -1.60 7.10 -13.61
N ILE A 54 -2.83 6.94 -14.10
CA ILE A 54 -4.04 7.18 -13.30
C ILE A 54 -4.08 6.30 -12.04
N LEU A 55 -3.57 5.07 -12.10
CA LEU A 55 -3.53 4.16 -10.95
C LEU A 55 -2.35 4.44 -10.00
N LEU A 56 -1.19 4.81 -10.54
CA LEU A 56 0.01 5.06 -9.74
C LEU A 56 -0.05 6.38 -8.96
N VAL A 57 -0.66 7.43 -9.52
CA VAL A 57 -0.81 8.74 -8.86
C VAL A 57 -1.51 8.64 -7.50
N PRO A 58 -2.72 8.05 -7.36
CA PRO A 58 -3.39 7.94 -6.08
C PRO A 58 -2.62 7.04 -5.12
N LEU A 59 -1.99 5.97 -5.62
CA LEU A 59 -1.18 5.09 -4.80
C LEU A 59 0.01 5.84 -4.20
N PHE A 60 0.70 6.65 -5.00
CA PHE A 60 1.81 7.47 -4.53
C PHE A 60 1.36 8.49 -3.49
N PHE A 61 0.21 9.15 -3.70
CA PHE A 61 -0.34 10.11 -2.74
C PHE A 61 -0.70 9.46 -1.40
N VAL A 62 -1.35 8.28 -1.44
CA VAL A 62 -1.68 7.51 -0.23
C VAL A 62 -0.42 7.10 0.53
N LEU A 63 0.58 6.54 -0.16
CA LEU A 63 1.85 6.16 0.45
C LEU A 63 2.55 7.35 1.11
N ASN A 64 2.56 8.51 0.46
CA ASN A 64 3.21 9.71 0.97
C ASN A 64 2.47 10.33 2.18
N THR A 65 1.14 10.20 2.22
CA THR A 65 0.31 10.65 3.35
C THR A 65 0.50 9.72 4.55
N LEU A 66 0.47 8.40 4.33
CA LEU A 66 0.65 7.39 5.38
C LEU A 66 2.00 7.51 6.08
N THR A 67 3.10 7.70 5.34
CA THR A 67 4.43 7.86 5.94
C THR A 67 4.51 9.12 6.79
N ARG A 68 3.89 10.22 6.35
CA ARG A 68 3.87 11.49 7.09
C ARG A 68 3.05 11.40 8.37
N GLU A 69 1.86 10.80 8.32
CA GLU A 69 0.97 10.69 9.49
C GLU A 69 1.48 9.70 10.54
N ALA A 70 2.03 8.56 10.09
CA ALA A 70 2.66 7.59 10.98
C ALA A 70 3.87 8.19 11.72
N TYR A 71 4.68 9.00 11.02
CA TYR A 71 5.88 9.62 11.60
C TYR A 71 5.54 10.74 12.60
N VAL A 72 4.53 11.58 12.30
CA VAL A 72 4.11 12.68 13.18
C VAL A 72 3.43 12.17 14.45
N SER A 73 2.61 11.12 14.37
CA SER A 73 2.02 10.49 15.56
C SER A 73 3.07 9.82 16.45
N TYR A 74 4.10 9.22 15.82
CA TYR A 74 5.24 8.63 16.52
C TYR A 74 6.06 9.69 17.29
N LEU A 75 6.41 10.82 16.66
CA LEU A 75 7.16 11.89 17.31
C LEU A 75 6.37 12.59 18.41
N THR A 76 5.08 12.87 18.19
CA THR A 76 4.24 13.56 19.18
C THR A 76 4.06 12.72 20.45
N SER A 77 3.98 11.40 20.31
CA SER A 77 3.88 10.47 21.44
C SER A 77 5.20 10.36 22.20
N LYS A 78 6.34 10.27 21.49
CA LYS A 78 7.67 10.23 22.11
C LYS A 78 8.02 11.53 22.84
N GLN A 79 7.67 12.67 22.27
CA GLN A 79 8.01 13.98 22.80
C GLN A 79 7.17 14.32 24.04
N LYS A 80 5.87 14.00 24.07
CA LYS A 80 5.03 14.18 25.27
C LYS A 80 5.52 13.34 26.46
N LEU A 81 6.02 12.13 26.23
CA LEU A 81 6.54 11.26 27.29
C LEU A 81 7.90 11.73 27.83
N LEU A 82 8.82 12.16 26.96
CA LEU A 82 10.15 12.62 27.37
C LEU A 82 10.12 14.00 28.03
N THR A 83 9.26 14.89 27.57
CA THR A 83 9.08 16.22 28.16
C THR A 83 8.42 16.11 29.53
N ALA A 84 7.38 15.27 29.68
CA ALA A 84 6.79 14.97 30.98
C ALA A 84 7.84 14.44 31.96
N GLY A 85 8.61 13.40 31.59
CA GLY A 85 9.62 12.80 32.47
C GLY A 85 10.77 13.73 32.91
N LYS A 86 11.12 14.75 32.10
CA LYS A 86 12.12 15.76 32.49
C LYS A 86 11.56 16.84 33.41
N PHE A 87 10.32 17.29 33.20
CA PHE A 87 9.66 18.26 34.08
C PHE A 87 9.55 17.77 35.54
N PHE A 88 9.40 16.46 35.76
CA PHE A 88 9.33 15.87 37.10
C PHE A 88 10.70 15.74 37.81
N LYS A 89 11.84 15.87 37.10
CA LYS A 89 13.19 15.66 37.68
C LYS A 89 13.93 16.95 38.08
N GLU A 90 13.53 18.12 37.57
CA GLU A 90 14.25 19.39 37.76
C GLU A 90 13.46 20.41 38.60
N CYS A 91 12.76 19.98 39.66
CA CYS A 91 12.12 20.94 40.56
C CYS A 91 13.03 21.29 41.76
N PRO A 92 13.40 22.57 41.96
CA PRO A 92 14.24 22.99 43.08
C PRO A 92 13.51 22.81 44.42
N GLU A 93 14.24 22.33 45.43
CA GLU A 93 13.75 21.81 46.72
C GLU A 93 12.92 22.78 47.58
N ASN A 94 12.88 24.08 47.24
CA ASN A 94 12.26 25.12 48.07
C ASN A 94 10.77 25.38 47.82
N ASN A 95 10.08 24.57 47.01
CA ASN A 95 8.67 24.80 46.69
C ASN A 95 7.79 23.63 47.21
N PRO A 96 6.79 23.87 48.08
CA PRO A 96 5.96 22.80 48.68
C PRO A 96 5.09 22.02 47.68
N LEU A 97 4.94 22.53 46.45
CA LEU A 97 4.31 21.82 45.33
C LEU A 97 5.18 20.69 44.77
N CYS A 98 6.48 20.67 45.10
CA CYS A 98 7.44 19.68 44.64
C CYS A 98 7.28 18.31 45.31
N GLY A 99 6.73 18.25 46.53
CA GLY A 99 6.49 16.98 47.23
C GLY A 99 5.47 16.06 46.54
N LEU A 100 4.49 16.64 45.83
CA LEU A 100 3.53 15.90 45.01
C LEU A 100 4.16 15.42 43.69
N ILE A 101 5.02 16.24 43.10
CA ILE A 101 5.70 15.99 41.82
C ILE A 101 6.74 14.87 41.98
N SER A 102 7.50 14.85 43.08
CA SER A 102 8.47 13.80 43.38
C SER A 102 7.81 12.47 43.76
N TYR A 103 6.63 12.49 44.40
CA TYR A 103 5.85 11.28 44.68
C TYR A 103 5.34 10.63 43.39
N ILE A 104 4.90 11.43 42.42
CA ILE A 104 4.53 10.98 41.08
C ILE A 104 5.76 10.49 40.30
N GLY A 105 6.91 11.16 40.43
CA GLY A 105 8.19 10.74 39.83
C GLY A 105 8.69 9.39 40.35
N ASN A 106 8.59 9.15 41.66
CA ASN A 106 8.93 7.86 42.28
C ASN A 106 7.94 6.74 41.89
N PHE A 107 6.67 7.07 41.64
CA PHE A 107 5.68 6.14 41.10
C PHE A 107 5.98 5.74 39.65
N LEU A 108 6.65 6.61 38.88
CA LEU A 108 7.10 6.35 37.50
C LEU A 108 8.42 5.56 37.44
N ASP A 109 9.26 5.62 38.49
CA ASP A 109 10.48 4.82 38.63
C ASP A 109 10.20 3.43 39.25
N GLU A 110 8.94 3.07 39.54
CA GLU A 110 8.59 1.71 39.91
C GLU A 110 8.96 0.74 38.77
N PRO A 111 9.61 -0.40 39.07
CA PRO A 111 10.06 -1.37 38.06
C PRO A 111 8.90 -1.92 37.21
N LYS A 112 7.66 -1.88 37.71
CA LYS A 112 6.44 -2.22 36.97
C LYS A 112 6.14 -1.22 35.85
N VAL A 113 6.30 0.08 36.09
CA VAL A 113 6.07 1.13 35.09
C VAL A 113 7.17 1.13 34.03
N LYS A 114 8.43 0.93 34.44
CA LYS A 114 9.55 0.74 33.53
C LYS A 114 9.37 -0.50 32.65
N TYR A 115 8.90 -1.62 33.21
CA TYR A 115 8.56 -2.83 32.46
C TYR A 115 7.40 -2.62 31.48
N HIS A 116 6.37 -1.83 31.84
CA HIS A 116 5.30 -1.46 30.91
C HIS A 116 5.77 -0.51 29.79
N MET A 117 6.75 0.36 30.05
CA MET A 117 7.38 1.19 29.02
C MET A 117 8.28 0.38 28.09
N GLU A 118 9.10 -0.53 28.63
CA GLU A 118 9.95 -1.43 27.85
C GLU A 118 9.12 -2.40 27.01
N ASN A 119 8.05 -3.00 27.54
CA ASN A 119 7.12 -3.82 26.76
C ASN A 119 6.37 -3.02 25.69
N THR A 120 6.11 -1.72 25.90
CA THR A 120 5.48 -0.87 24.88
C THR A 120 6.48 -0.54 23.77
N ILE A 121 7.73 -0.27 24.13
CA ILE A 121 8.81 -0.06 23.15
C ILE A 121 9.06 -1.35 22.36
N GLU A 122 9.16 -2.51 23.01
CA GLU A 122 9.30 -3.81 22.35
C GLU A 122 8.12 -4.18 21.47
N LYS A 123 6.87 -3.96 21.93
CA LYS A 123 5.69 -4.22 21.10
C LYS A 123 5.64 -3.29 19.89
N VAL A 124 6.07 -2.03 20.03
CA VAL A 124 6.11 -1.08 18.91
C VAL A 124 7.26 -1.42 17.96
N THR A 125 8.44 -1.77 18.46
CA THR A 125 9.57 -2.17 17.60
C THR A 125 9.30 -3.51 16.91
N SER A 126 8.66 -4.47 17.58
CA SER A 126 8.24 -5.72 16.95
C SER A 126 7.16 -5.48 15.90
N TYR A 127 6.17 -4.61 16.16
CA TYR A 127 5.13 -4.29 15.17
C TYR A 127 5.71 -3.56 13.95
N VAL A 128 6.69 -2.67 14.15
CA VAL A 128 7.41 -2.00 13.05
C VAL A 128 8.28 -3.00 12.29
N ALA A 129 8.99 -3.89 12.98
CA ALA A 129 9.81 -4.94 12.36
C ALA A 129 8.96 -5.95 11.58
N ASP A 130 7.81 -6.35 12.11
CA ASP A 130 6.85 -7.26 11.47
C ASP A 130 6.16 -6.57 10.29
N SER A 131 5.78 -5.30 10.42
CA SER A 131 5.23 -4.52 9.32
C SER A 131 6.27 -4.33 8.21
N ALA A 132 7.53 -4.04 8.55
CA ALA A 132 8.62 -3.93 7.59
C ALA A 132 8.86 -5.27 6.87
N SER A 133 8.86 -6.38 7.60
CA SER A 133 9.01 -7.73 7.04
C SER A 133 7.84 -8.11 6.12
N ASN A 134 6.61 -7.82 6.52
CA ASN A 134 5.41 -8.06 5.71
C ASN A 134 5.37 -7.17 4.46
N LEU A 135 5.86 -5.93 4.54
CA LEU A 135 6.00 -5.04 3.38
C LEU A 135 7.01 -5.59 2.37
N ILE A 136 8.13 -6.16 2.83
CA ILE A 136 9.15 -6.77 1.97
C ILE A 136 8.55 -7.89 1.10
N PHE A 137 7.64 -8.71 1.63
CA PHE A 137 6.97 -9.77 0.85
C PHE A 137 5.75 -9.26 0.05
N SER A 138 5.08 -8.22 0.51
CA SER A 138 3.87 -7.70 -0.14
C SER A 138 4.16 -6.85 -1.38
N ILE A 139 5.25 -6.07 -1.37
CA ILE A 139 5.63 -5.19 -2.48
C ILE A 139 5.89 -5.97 -3.77
N PRO A 140 6.73 -7.03 -3.81
CA PRO A 140 6.96 -7.80 -5.03
C PRO A 140 5.69 -8.46 -5.56
N LYS A 141 4.84 -9.00 -4.67
CA LYS A 141 3.57 -9.61 -5.06
C LYS A 141 2.62 -8.58 -5.69
N PHE A 142 2.56 -7.38 -5.11
CA PHE A 142 1.78 -6.27 -5.67
C PHE A 142 2.30 -5.87 -7.05
N ILE A 143 3.61 -5.67 -7.20
CA ILE A 143 4.25 -5.32 -8.48
C ILE A 143 3.97 -6.38 -9.54
N LEU A 144 4.11 -7.66 -9.20
CA LEU A 144 3.86 -8.76 -10.13
C LEU A 144 2.39 -8.78 -10.57
N ASN A 145 1.45 -8.68 -9.63
CA ASN A 145 0.02 -8.64 -9.95
C ASN A 145 -0.35 -7.42 -10.79
N PHE A 146 0.24 -6.27 -10.49
CA PHE A 146 0.05 -5.04 -11.26
C PHE A 146 0.61 -5.17 -12.67
N PHE A 147 1.81 -5.74 -12.82
CA PHE A 147 2.43 -5.99 -14.12
C PHE A 147 1.59 -6.92 -14.98
N VAL A 148 1.13 -8.05 -14.41
CA VAL A 148 0.23 -8.98 -15.11
C VAL A 148 -1.07 -8.28 -15.52
N MET A 149 -1.67 -7.50 -14.61
CA MET A 149 -2.91 -6.77 -14.91
C MET A 149 -2.73 -5.82 -16.09
N VAL A 150 -1.65 -5.02 -16.10
CA VAL A 150 -1.33 -4.06 -17.16
C VAL A 150 -1.01 -4.77 -18.47
N PHE A 151 -0.24 -5.85 -18.41
CA PHE A 151 0.10 -6.65 -19.57
C PHE A 151 -1.15 -7.24 -20.22
N THR A 152 -2.02 -7.87 -19.43
CA THR A 152 -3.30 -8.40 -19.93
C THR A 152 -4.20 -7.30 -20.47
N LEU A 153 -4.27 -6.15 -19.80
CA LEU A 153 -5.05 -5.00 -20.26
C LEU A 153 -4.58 -4.50 -21.63
N PHE A 154 -3.27 -4.40 -21.84
CA PHE A 154 -2.68 -4.02 -23.12
C PHE A 154 -3.08 -4.99 -24.25
N TYR A 155 -2.99 -6.31 -24.01
CA TYR A 155 -3.39 -7.31 -24.98
C TYR A 155 -4.91 -7.32 -25.23
N LEU A 156 -5.72 -7.09 -24.20
CA LEU A 156 -7.17 -6.96 -24.36
C LEU A 156 -7.54 -5.77 -25.26
N PHE A 157 -6.87 -4.62 -25.12
CA PHE A 157 -7.09 -3.50 -26.04
C PHE A 157 -6.57 -3.78 -27.46
N LYS A 158 -5.41 -4.42 -27.58
CA LYS A 158 -4.75 -4.69 -28.87
C LYS A 158 -5.49 -5.74 -29.70
N ASP A 159 -5.75 -6.90 -29.09
CA ASP A 159 -6.20 -8.13 -29.74
C ASP A 159 -7.63 -8.53 -29.34
N GLY A 160 -8.25 -7.84 -28.38
CA GLY A 160 -9.61 -8.14 -27.92
C GLY A 160 -10.65 -8.26 -29.05
N PRO A 161 -10.70 -7.34 -30.03
CA PRO A 161 -11.62 -7.47 -31.16
C PRO A 161 -11.40 -8.74 -31.99
N GLU A 162 -10.14 -9.15 -32.17
CA GLU A 162 -9.75 -10.35 -32.95
C GLU A 162 -10.07 -11.63 -32.15
N MET A 163 -9.80 -11.64 -30.83
CA MET A 163 -10.18 -12.75 -29.95
C MET A 163 -11.71 -12.95 -29.92
N ILE A 164 -12.49 -11.87 -29.82
CA ILE A 164 -13.95 -11.95 -29.83
C ILE A 164 -14.46 -12.44 -31.19
N SER A 165 -13.86 -11.98 -32.30
CA SER A 165 -14.22 -12.45 -33.64
C SER A 165 -13.97 -13.95 -33.81
N ASN A 166 -12.84 -14.46 -33.32
CA ASN A 166 -12.48 -15.88 -33.39
C ASN A 166 -13.37 -16.75 -32.48
N ILE A 167 -13.75 -16.25 -31.31
CA ILE A 167 -14.71 -16.96 -30.45
C ILE A 167 -16.09 -17.04 -31.12
N LYS A 168 -16.54 -15.96 -31.76
CA LYS A 168 -17.80 -15.92 -32.50
C LYS A 168 -17.81 -16.82 -33.74
N SER A 169 -16.67 -17.07 -34.38
CA SER A 169 -16.61 -17.96 -35.55
C SER A 169 -16.63 -19.45 -35.19
N ILE A 170 -16.25 -19.80 -33.95
CA ILE A 170 -16.27 -21.19 -33.44
C ILE A 170 -17.63 -21.51 -32.80
N LEU A 171 -18.29 -20.51 -32.22
CA LEU A 171 -19.65 -20.66 -31.73
C LEU A 171 -20.62 -20.65 -32.93
N PRO A 172 -21.33 -21.75 -33.21
CA PRO A 172 -22.34 -21.77 -34.25
C PRO A 172 -23.56 -20.99 -33.75
N LEU A 173 -23.55 -19.68 -33.96
CA LEU A 173 -24.66 -18.77 -33.71
C LEU A 173 -25.04 -18.08 -35.02
#